data_AF-A0A3M1UCI5-F1
#
_entry.id   AF-A0A3M1UCI5-F1
#
_cell.length_a   1.000
_cell.length_b   1.000
_cell.length_c   1.000
_cell.angle_alpha   90.00
_cell.angle_beta   90.00
_cell.angle_gamma   90.00
#
_symmetry.space_group_name_H-M   'P 1'
#
loop_
_entity.id
_entity.type
_entity.pdbx_description
1 polymer ?
#
loop_
_entity_poly.entity_id
_entity_poly.type
_entity_poly.pdbx_seq_one_letter_code
_entity_poly.pdbx_strand_id
1 'polypeptide(L)'
;MVTPRRVERKLGSPILLVAGAVSFAVLVWMALASLRKPDLEGIAQSAIQATLNNDPDAYYELLMDREKEMLSREQFRKLWEISVEPRLSGFRATGKIETHDNEFQALAVVRLTNDKGTELTYAVNSDLTDQWAGVKTTSVLTAAWLAEQLTRAPGTPEDEVDALESWVTGLTEDLPKLREAGITSIPNPETHKPIPLDKLLEIWQGFLAEAARHDSGEA
;
A
#
# COMPACT_ATOMS: atom_id res chain seq x y z
N MET A 1 15.30 -73.22 38.70
CA MET A 1 14.24 -72.69 37.80
C MET A 1 13.96 -71.26 38.22
N VAL A 2 14.33 -70.29 37.38
CA VAL A 2 14.17 -68.86 37.64
C VAL A 2 13.00 -68.37 36.78
N THR A 3 11.94 -67.89 37.42
CA THR A 3 10.82 -67.21 36.75
C THR A 3 11.13 -65.72 36.66
N PRO A 4 11.15 -65.10 35.45
CA PRO A 4 11.28 -63.66 35.36
C PRO A 4 9.92 -62.99 35.63
N ARG A 5 9.93 -62.05 36.58
CA ARG A 5 8.85 -61.08 36.81
C ARG A 5 8.64 -60.24 35.55
N ARG A 6 7.39 -60.21 35.06
CA ARG A 6 6.92 -59.23 34.07
C ARG A 6 6.81 -57.87 34.76
N VAL A 7 7.69 -56.94 34.43
CA VAL A 7 7.53 -55.53 34.79
C VAL A 7 6.71 -54.89 33.69
N GLU A 8 5.41 -54.70 33.91
CA GLU A 8 4.60 -53.82 33.07
C GLU A 8 5.02 -52.37 33.35
N ARG A 9 5.92 -51.83 32.52
CA ARG A 9 6.16 -50.40 32.49
C ARG A 9 4.93 -49.73 31.85
N LYS A 10 4.07 -49.13 32.67
CA LYS A 10 3.17 -48.07 32.24
C LYS A 10 4.01 -46.87 31.78
N LEU A 11 4.33 -46.78 30.49
CA LEU A 11 4.76 -45.54 29.87
C LEU A 11 3.51 -44.70 29.54
N GLY A 12 2.87 -44.14 30.57
CA GLY A 12 2.05 -42.94 30.39
C GLY A 12 3.01 -41.78 30.18
N SER A 13 3.40 -41.52 28.94
CA SER A 13 4.48 -40.58 28.62
C SER A 13 3.99 -39.13 28.79
N PRO A 14 4.46 -38.36 29.79
CA PRO A 14 4.09 -36.95 29.96
C PRO A 14 4.53 -36.07 28.77
N ILE A 15 5.45 -36.56 27.94
CA ILE A 15 5.92 -35.91 26.71
C ILE A 15 4.80 -35.83 25.65
N LEU A 16 3.90 -36.82 25.58
CA LEU A 16 2.76 -36.79 24.65
C LEU A 16 1.70 -35.75 25.06
N LEU A 17 1.52 -35.52 26.36
CA LEU A 17 0.61 -34.48 26.87
C LEU A 17 1.15 -33.07 26.64
N VAL A 18 2.46 -32.86 26.78
CA VAL A 18 3.11 -31.57 26.52
C VAL A 18 3.11 -31.24 25.02
N ALA A 19 3.39 -32.21 24.15
CA ALA A 19 3.32 -32.01 22.70
C ALA A 19 1.90 -31.65 22.23
N GLY A 20 0.87 -32.32 22.77
CA GLY A 20 -0.53 -32.00 22.47
C GLY A 20 -0.94 -30.59 22.94
N ALA A 21 -0.46 -30.13 24.09
CA ALA A 21 -0.76 -28.80 24.61
C ALA A 21 -0.12 -27.68 23.76
N VAL A 22 1.11 -27.88 23.26
CA VAL A 22 1.78 -26.92 22.38
C VAL A 22 1.09 -26.84 21.02
N SER A 23 0.72 -27.98 20.42
CA SER A 23 -0.03 -27.99 19.15
C SER A 23 -1.40 -27.33 19.29
N PHE A 24 -2.11 -27.56 20.40
CA PHE A 24 -3.38 -26.91 20.68
C PHE A 24 -3.22 -25.40 20.88
N ALA A 25 -2.18 -24.95 21.60
CA ALA A 25 -1.91 -23.53 21.79
C ALA A 25 -1.58 -22.81 20.46
N VAL A 26 -0.83 -23.46 19.56
CA VAL A 26 -0.55 -22.92 18.22
C VAL A 26 -1.83 -22.84 17.38
N LEU A 27 -2.67 -23.87 17.41
CA LEU A 27 -3.95 -23.88 16.68
C LEU A 27 -4.94 -22.85 17.24
N VAL A 28 -5.00 -22.69 18.57
CA VAL A 28 -5.83 -21.68 19.23
C VAL A 28 -5.29 -20.28 18.94
N TRP A 29 -3.97 -20.08 18.91
CA TRP A 29 -3.36 -18.81 18.53
C TRP A 29 -3.61 -18.49 17.05
N MET A 30 -3.50 -19.47 16.15
CA MET A 30 -3.86 -19.32 14.74
C MET A 30 -5.35 -19.02 14.56
N ALA A 31 -6.23 -19.69 15.31
CA ALA A 31 -7.67 -19.45 15.31
C ALA A 31 -8.02 -18.06 15.85
N LEU A 32 -7.33 -17.59 16.89
CA LEU A 32 -7.49 -16.24 17.43
C LEU A 32 -6.90 -15.16 16.50
N ALA A 33 -5.79 -15.44 15.83
CA ALA A 33 -5.21 -14.56 14.83
C ALA A 33 -6.13 -14.40 13.62
N SER A 34 -6.81 -15.48 13.20
CA SER A 34 -7.81 -15.44 12.11
C SER A 34 -9.16 -14.81 12.52
N LEU A 35 -9.38 -14.54 13.81
CA LEU A 35 -10.56 -13.82 14.32
C LEU A 35 -10.33 -12.32 14.55
N ARG A 36 -9.07 -11.82 14.48
CA ARG A 36 -8.81 -10.38 14.55
C ARG A 36 -9.10 -9.76 13.21
N LYS A 37 -10.10 -8.86 13.17
CA LYS A 37 -10.25 -7.93 12.04
C LYS A 37 -8.93 -7.16 11.88
N PRO A 38 -8.43 -6.99 10.64
CA PRO A 38 -7.21 -6.22 10.41
C PRO A 38 -7.41 -4.77 10.88
N ASP A 39 -6.35 -4.21 11.47
CA ASP A 39 -6.32 -2.83 11.95
C ASP A 39 -6.05 -1.88 10.77
N LEU A 40 -7.12 -1.57 10.01
CA LEU A 40 -7.04 -0.71 8.83
C LEU A 40 -6.53 0.70 9.19
N GLU A 41 -7.02 1.26 10.29
CA GLU A 41 -6.57 2.58 10.77
C GLU A 41 -5.05 2.57 11.04
N GLY A 42 -4.56 1.58 11.76
CA GLY A 42 -3.14 1.41 12.02
C GLY A 42 -2.30 1.24 10.75
N ILE A 43 -2.82 0.54 9.73
CA ILE A 43 -2.18 0.38 8.43
C ILE A 43 -2.07 1.74 7.71
N ALA A 44 -3.17 2.49 7.59
CA ALA A 44 -3.19 3.78 6.90
C ALA A 44 -2.27 4.82 7.60
N GLN A 45 -2.30 4.89 8.94
CA GLN A 45 -1.39 5.74 9.71
C GLN A 45 0.07 5.34 9.52
N SER A 46 0.37 4.05 9.56
CA SER A 46 1.73 3.53 9.36
C SER A 46 2.25 3.83 7.95
N ALA A 47 1.37 3.82 6.95
CA ALA A 47 1.72 4.13 5.57
C ALA A 47 2.08 5.61 5.42
N ILE A 48 1.33 6.53 6.03
CA ILE A 48 1.73 7.93 6.12
C ILE A 48 3.09 8.05 6.80
N GLN A 49 3.30 7.36 7.91
CA GLN A 49 4.56 7.46 8.64
C GLN A 49 5.75 6.94 7.82
N ALA A 50 5.57 5.86 7.07
CA ALA A 50 6.57 5.35 6.13
C ALA A 50 6.88 6.37 5.03
N THR A 51 5.86 7.03 4.46
CA THR A 51 6.05 8.13 3.49
C THR A 51 6.81 9.30 4.10
N LEU A 52 6.43 9.76 5.29
CA LEU A 52 7.10 10.88 5.98
C LEU A 52 8.57 10.57 6.32
N ASN A 53 8.87 9.31 6.62
CA ASN A 53 10.22 8.85 6.92
C ASN A 53 11.05 8.53 5.66
N ASN A 54 10.46 8.64 4.46
CA ASN A 54 11.06 8.18 3.20
C ASN A 54 11.55 6.72 3.29
N ASP A 55 10.70 5.84 3.86
CA ASP A 55 11.00 4.44 4.12
C ASP A 55 10.18 3.52 3.19
N PRO A 56 10.68 3.22 1.99
CA PRO A 56 9.99 2.35 1.04
C PRO A 56 9.82 0.92 1.55
N ASP A 57 10.72 0.42 2.41
CA ASP A 57 10.63 -0.94 2.90
C ASP A 57 9.52 -1.08 3.95
N ALA A 58 9.37 -0.10 4.83
CA ALA A 58 8.24 -0.03 5.75
C ALA A 58 6.90 0.12 5.00
N TYR A 59 6.85 0.97 3.96
CA TYR A 59 5.63 1.11 3.15
C TYR A 59 5.28 -0.20 2.43
N TYR A 60 6.29 -0.91 1.90
CA TYR A 60 6.09 -2.19 1.22
C TYR A 60 5.40 -3.23 2.09
N GLU A 61 5.71 -3.29 3.40
CA GLU A 61 5.05 -4.21 4.33
C GLU A 61 3.54 -3.97 4.47
N LEU A 62 3.10 -2.74 4.21
CA LEU A 62 1.71 -2.32 4.34
C LEU A 62 0.91 -2.50 3.05
N LEU A 63 1.60 -2.80 1.94
CA LEU A 63 0.91 -3.13 0.69
C LEU A 63 0.01 -4.34 0.90
N MET A 64 -1.09 -4.39 0.14
CA MET A 64 -1.88 -5.60 0.04
C MET A 64 -0.99 -6.77 -0.36
N ASP A 65 -1.16 -7.93 0.29
CA ASP A 65 -0.32 -9.10 0.03
C ASP A 65 -0.32 -9.52 -1.45
N ARG A 66 -1.44 -9.29 -2.16
CA ARG A 66 -1.55 -9.50 -3.61
C ARG A 66 -0.62 -8.61 -4.43
N GLU A 67 -0.43 -7.36 -4.03
CA GLU A 67 0.53 -6.51 -4.71
C GLU A 67 1.96 -7.00 -4.47
N LYS A 68 2.27 -7.52 -3.28
CA LYS A 68 3.57 -8.13 -2.96
C LYS A 68 3.84 -9.40 -3.78
N GLU A 69 2.80 -10.14 -4.18
CA GLU A 69 2.92 -11.28 -5.10
C GLU A 69 3.31 -10.87 -6.53
N MET A 70 2.96 -9.64 -6.95
CA MET A 70 3.16 -9.15 -8.32
C MET A 70 4.36 -8.19 -8.43
N LEU A 71 4.71 -7.51 -7.34
CA LEU A 71 5.76 -6.51 -7.27
C LEU A 71 6.72 -6.89 -6.16
N SER A 72 7.95 -7.25 -6.53
CA SER A 72 8.99 -7.53 -5.55
C SER A 72 9.35 -6.27 -4.76
N ARG A 73 9.85 -6.47 -3.53
CA ARG A 73 10.36 -5.36 -2.70
C ARG A 73 11.40 -4.50 -3.42
N GLU A 74 12.31 -5.13 -4.18
CA GLU A 74 13.33 -4.41 -4.92
C GLU A 74 12.72 -3.55 -6.03
N GLN A 75 11.74 -4.07 -6.78
CA GLN A 75 11.01 -3.29 -7.78
C GLN A 75 10.22 -2.15 -7.14
N PHE A 76 9.59 -2.38 -5.99
CA PHE A 76 8.89 -1.31 -5.26
C PHE A 76 9.87 -0.22 -4.79
N ARG A 77 11.05 -0.60 -4.28
CA ARG A 77 12.07 0.38 -3.90
C ARG A 77 12.53 1.21 -5.10
N LYS A 78 12.74 0.58 -6.27
CA LYS A 78 13.08 1.31 -7.51
C LYS A 78 11.96 2.22 -7.98
N LEU A 79 10.71 1.77 -7.89
CA LEU A 79 9.53 2.59 -8.15
C LEU A 79 9.49 3.80 -7.21
N TRP A 80 9.79 3.61 -5.92
CA TRP A 80 9.86 4.68 -4.94
C TRP A 80 10.97 5.71 -5.24
N GLU A 81 12.19 5.24 -5.48
CA GLU A 81 13.36 6.08 -5.82
C GLU A 81 13.12 6.93 -7.08
N ILE A 82 12.41 6.38 -8.06
CA ILE A 82 12.12 7.06 -9.33
C ILE A 82 10.94 8.02 -9.20
N SER A 83 9.85 7.56 -8.58
CA SER A 83 8.56 8.24 -8.67
C SER A 83 8.17 9.01 -7.41
N VAL A 84 8.53 8.52 -6.22
CA VAL A 84 8.01 9.04 -4.95
C VAL A 84 9.01 9.97 -4.26
N GLU A 85 10.22 9.47 -4.00
CA GLU A 85 11.25 10.19 -3.25
C GLU A 85 11.59 11.58 -3.84
N PRO A 86 11.76 11.74 -5.17
CA PRO A 86 12.09 13.05 -5.74
C PRO A 86 11.01 14.11 -5.53
N ARG A 87 9.76 13.68 -5.29
CA ARG A 87 8.59 14.55 -5.22
C ARG A 87 8.15 14.85 -3.79
N LEU A 88 8.30 13.88 -2.88
CA LEU A 88 7.83 14.00 -1.50
C LEU A 88 8.94 14.31 -0.48
N SER A 89 10.23 14.11 -0.81
CA SER A 89 11.34 14.33 0.13
C SER A 89 11.48 15.78 0.64
N GLY A 90 10.96 16.75 -0.10
CA GLY A 90 10.94 18.18 0.28
C GLY A 90 9.80 18.56 1.22
N PHE A 91 8.83 17.67 1.45
CA PHE A 91 7.63 17.95 2.23
C PHE A 91 7.77 17.52 3.69
N ARG A 92 7.12 18.23 4.62
CA ARG A 92 7.08 17.93 6.05
C ARG A 92 5.65 18.02 6.57
N ALA A 93 5.29 17.16 7.52
CA ALA A 93 3.98 17.24 8.15
C ALA A 93 3.84 18.49 9.02
N THR A 94 2.72 19.21 8.88
CA THR A 94 2.40 20.42 9.66
C THR A 94 1.23 20.23 10.64
N GLY A 95 0.63 19.03 10.66
CA GLY A 95 -0.51 18.69 11.52
C GLY A 95 -0.44 17.27 12.07
N LYS A 96 -1.48 16.90 12.81
CA LYS A 96 -1.70 15.50 13.23
C LYS A 96 -2.24 14.69 12.06
N ILE A 97 -1.98 13.39 12.10
CA ILE A 97 -2.66 12.46 11.21
C ILE A 97 -4.10 12.32 11.72
N GLU A 98 -5.05 12.60 10.85
CA GLU A 98 -6.49 12.40 11.08
C GLU A 98 -6.92 11.09 10.42
N THR A 99 -7.81 10.35 11.08
CA THR A 99 -8.28 9.05 10.60
C THR A 99 -9.79 8.98 10.54
N HIS A 100 -10.28 8.35 9.47
CA HIS A 100 -11.69 8.08 9.24
C HIS A 100 -11.82 6.64 8.77
N ASP A 101 -12.65 5.84 9.42
CA ASP A 101 -12.80 4.43 9.08
C ASP A 101 -14.28 4.01 8.92
N ASN A 102 -14.45 2.92 8.19
CA ASN A 102 -15.67 2.13 8.20
C ASN A 102 -15.29 0.64 8.18
N GLU A 103 -16.27 -0.24 8.02
CA GLU A 103 -16.03 -1.70 8.08
C GLU A 103 -15.05 -2.21 6.99
N PHE A 104 -14.90 -1.49 5.88
CA PHE A 104 -14.17 -1.94 4.70
C PHE A 104 -12.95 -1.08 4.34
N GLN A 105 -12.81 0.10 4.92
CA GLN A 105 -11.70 0.99 4.58
C GLN A 105 -11.35 1.92 5.74
N ALA A 106 -10.11 2.37 5.77
CA ALA A 106 -9.68 3.47 6.62
C ALA A 106 -8.83 4.47 5.83
N LEU A 107 -9.17 5.74 5.98
CA LEU A 107 -8.47 6.86 5.40
C LEU A 107 -7.66 7.54 6.49
N ALA A 108 -6.35 7.66 6.30
CA ALA A 108 -5.50 8.54 7.08
C ALA A 108 -5.15 9.77 6.23
N VAL A 109 -5.16 10.96 6.84
CA VAL A 109 -4.90 12.24 6.18
C VAL A 109 -3.90 13.06 6.98
N VAL A 110 -2.95 13.70 6.30
CA VAL A 110 -2.01 14.66 6.89
C VAL A 110 -1.78 15.83 5.95
N ARG A 111 -1.62 17.03 6.50
CA ARG A 111 -1.14 18.18 5.72
C ARG A 111 0.38 18.17 5.68
N LEU A 112 0.89 18.28 4.47
CA LEU A 112 2.31 18.40 4.17
C LEU A 112 2.61 19.79 3.65
N THR A 113 3.75 20.35 4.03
CA THR A 113 4.22 21.65 3.54
C THR A 113 5.69 21.54 3.14
N ASN A 114 6.07 22.15 2.00
CA ASN A 114 7.47 22.23 1.57
C ASN A 114 8.14 23.54 2.04
N ASP A 115 9.43 23.71 1.73
CA ASP A 115 10.23 24.89 2.08
C ASP A 115 9.75 26.20 1.44
N LYS A 116 9.00 26.10 0.34
CA LYS A 116 8.39 27.23 -0.38
C LYS A 116 7.00 27.60 0.16
N GLY A 117 6.48 26.87 1.15
CA GLY A 117 5.14 27.08 1.70
C GLY A 117 4.01 26.47 0.87
N THR A 118 4.29 25.64 -0.13
CA THR A 118 3.28 24.86 -0.85
C THR A 118 2.69 23.82 0.09
N GLU A 119 1.37 23.78 0.21
CA GLU A 119 0.65 22.78 0.99
C GLU A 119 0.09 21.66 0.10
N LEU A 120 0.13 20.43 0.61
CA LEU A 120 -0.47 19.24 0.03
C LEU A 120 -1.24 18.49 1.12
N THR A 121 -2.50 18.17 0.87
CA THR A 121 -3.23 17.19 1.68
C THR A 121 -2.86 15.80 1.19
N TYR A 122 -2.04 15.09 1.95
CA TYR A 122 -1.65 13.72 1.66
C TYR A 122 -2.59 12.76 2.37
N ALA A 123 -3.24 11.90 1.60
CA ALA A 123 -4.18 10.92 2.12
C ALA A 123 -3.79 9.51 1.66
N VAL A 124 -3.86 8.56 2.59
CA VAL A 124 -3.65 7.13 2.30
C VAL A 124 -4.89 6.37 2.71
N ASN A 125 -5.41 5.58 1.79
CA ASN A 125 -6.49 4.65 2.06
C ASN A 125 -5.92 3.23 2.22
N SER A 126 -6.30 2.56 3.30
CA SER A 126 -6.18 1.11 3.46
C SER A 126 -7.55 0.47 3.26
N ASP A 127 -7.63 -0.50 2.36
CA ASP A 127 -8.87 -1.22 2.10
C ASP A 127 -8.83 -2.62 2.73
N LEU A 128 -10.01 -3.13 3.07
CA LEU A 128 -10.30 -4.53 3.37
C LEU A 128 -11.12 -5.12 2.23
N THR A 129 -10.65 -6.23 1.70
CA THR A 129 -11.42 -7.10 0.80
C THR A 129 -11.76 -8.40 1.52
N ASP A 130 -12.53 -9.28 0.86
CA ASP A 130 -12.86 -10.61 1.37
C ASP A 130 -11.64 -11.47 1.75
N GLN A 131 -10.43 -11.09 1.32
CA GLN A 131 -9.23 -11.90 1.51
C GLN A 131 -8.01 -11.13 2.02
N TRP A 132 -7.96 -9.79 1.96
CA TRP A 132 -6.74 -9.03 2.28
C TRP A 132 -7.06 -7.65 2.87
N ALA A 133 -6.10 -7.11 3.61
CA ALA A 133 -6.09 -5.72 4.05
C ALA A 133 -4.76 -5.07 3.73
N GLY A 134 -4.76 -3.80 3.29
CA GLY A 134 -3.53 -3.09 2.99
C GLY A 134 -3.75 -1.83 2.17
N VAL A 135 -2.65 -1.17 1.81
CA VAL A 135 -2.65 0.00 0.91
C VAL A 135 -2.25 -0.42 -0.50
N LYS A 136 -2.57 0.42 -1.48
CA LYS A 136 -2.26 0.19 -2.90
C LYS A 136 -0.99 0.95 -3.31
N THR A 137 -0.20 0.37 -4.21
CA THR A 137 0.99 0.98 -4.80
C THR A 137 0.62 2.26 -5.55
N THR A 138 -0.54 2.28 -6.23
CA THR A 138 -1.02 3.46 -6.96
C THR A 138 -1.28 4.65 -6.05
N SER A 139 -1.69 4.44 -4.79
CA SER A 139 -2.01 5.54 -3.86
C SER A 139 -0.80 6.43 -3.56
N VAL A 140 0.40 5.85 -3.40
CA VAL A 140 1.60 6.65 -3.14
C VAL A 140 2.13 7.32 -4.42
N LEU A 141 1.98 6.66 -5.57
CA LEU A 141 2.38 7.21 -6.87
C LEU A 141 1.56 8.45 -7.26
N THR A 142 0.23 8.35 -7.22
CA THR A 142 -0.65 9.45 -7.62
C THR A 142 -0.49 10.66 -6.72
N ALA A 143 -0.31 10.44 -5.42
CA ALA A 143 -0.02 11.50 -4.48
C ALA A 143 1.35 12.17 -4.71
N ALA A 144 2.37 11.40 -5.08
CA ALA A 144 3.68 11.96 -5.44
C ALA A 144 3.59 12.85 -6.69
N TRP A 145 2.92 12.41 -7.75
CA TRP A 145 2.76 13.21 -8.96
C TRP A 145 1.92 14.47 -8.74
N LEU A 146 0.90 14.41 -7.89
CA LEU A 146 0.14 15.59 -7.49
C LEU A 146 1.03 16.62 -6.77
N ALA A 147 1.92 16.17 -5.89
CA ALA A 147 2.87 17.04 -5.18
C ALA A 147 3.81 17.79 -6.13
N GLU A 148 4.24 17.12 -7.21
CA GLU A 148 5.06 17.73 -8.25
C GLU A 148 4.30 18.86 -8.98
N GLN A 149 3.06 18.61 -9.39
CA GLN A 149 2.24 19.63 -10.05
C GLN A 149 2.06 20.86 -9.17
N LEU A 150 1.68 20.67 -7.90
CA LEU A 150 1.54 21.75 -6.90
C LEU A 150 2.81 22.58 -6.73
N THR A 151 3.98 21.97 -6.92
CA THR A 151 5.27 22.65 -6.82
C THR A 151 5.62 23.42 -8.09
N ARG A 152 5.22 22.92 -9.26
CA ARG A 152 5.48 23.54 -10.58
C ARG A 152 4.53 24.70 -10.88
N ALA A 153 3.26 24.56 -10.53
CA ALA A 153 2.21 25.55 -10.71
C ALA A 153 1.46 25.72 -9.38
N PRO A 154 1.86 26.68 -8.53
CA PRO A 154 1.25 26.90 -7.22
C PRO A 154 -0.23 27.28 -7.37
N GLY A 155 -1.11 26.32 -7.10
CA GLY A 155 -2.56 26.41 -7.13
C GLY A 155 -3.11 25.04 -6.76
N THR A 156 -4.16 24.96 -5.96
CA THR A 156 -4.79 23.66 -5.68
C THR A 156 -5.38 23.14 -6.98
N PRO A 157 -5.19 21.85 -7.37
CA PRO A 157 -6.00 21.22 -8.39
C PRO A 157 -7.46 21.47 -8.02
N GLU A 158 -8.16 22.33 -8.78
CA GLU A 158 -9.49 22.78 -8.37
C GLU A 158 -10.55 21.71 -8.70
N ASP A 159 -10.23 20.81 -9.64
CA ASP A 159 -11.12 19.76 -10.14
C ASP A 159 -10.38 18.43 -10.48
N GLU A 160 -11.17 17.46 -10.92
CA GLU A 160 -10.72 16.11 -11.30
C GLU A 160 -9.77 16.12 -12.52
N VAL A 161 -9.93 17.10 -13.42
CA VAL A 161 -9.11 17.24 -14.64
C VAL A 161 -7.67 17.54 -14.25
N ASP A 162 -7.43 18.53 -13.38
CA ASP A 162 -6.08 18.89 -12.93
C ASP A 162 -5.34 17.72 -12.25
N ALA A 163 -6.07 16.91 -11.47
CA ALA A 163 -5.51 15.73 -10.82
C ALA A 163 -5.12 14.65 -11.84
N LEU A 164 -5.98 14.37 -12.82
CA LEU A 164 -5.71 13.41 -13.90
C LEU A 164 -4.55 13.88 -14.78
N GLU A 165 -4.48 15.17 -15.12
CA GLU A 165 -3.35 15.76 -15.85
C GLU A 165 -2.03 15.56 -15.11
N SER A 166 -2.04 15.73 -13.78
CA SER A 166 -0.88 15.51 -12.93
C SER A 166 -0.40 14.06 -13.00
N TRP A 167 -1.33 13.08 -12.93
CA TRP A 167 -0.97 11.65 -12.98
C TRP A 167 -0.48 11.23 -14.37
N VAL A 168 -1.12 11.71 -15.44
CA VAL A 168 -0.70 11.45 -16.82
C VAL A 168 0.70 12.02 -17.07
N THR A 169 0.92 13.27 -16.67
CA THR A 169 2.23 13.94 -16.80
C THR A 169 3.29 13.19 -16.00
N GLY A 170 3.02 12.92 -14.72
CA GLY A 170 3.97 12.25 -13.84
C GLY A 170 4.36 10.86 -14.33
N LEU A 171 3.38 10.05 -14.75
CA LEU A 171 3.67 8.74 -15.34
C LEU A 171 4.44 8.87 -16.65
N THR A 172 4.09 9.82 -17.53
CA THR A 172 4.79 10.05 -18.80
C THR A 172 6.27 10.37 -18.59
N GLU A 173 6.59 11.19 -17.59
CA GLU A 173 7.96 11.57 -17.25
C GLU A 173 8.76 10.43 -16.61
N ASP A 174 8.12 9.61 -15.77
CA ASP A 174 8.76 8.51 -15.08
C ASP A 174 8.90 7.25 -15.97
N LEU A 175 8.04 7.09 -16.97
CA LEU A 175 7.94 5.89 -17.82
C LEU A 175 9.29 5.45 -18.43
N PRO A 176 10.15 6.34 -18.99
CA PRO A 176 11.45 5.93 -19.50
C PRO A 176 12.36 5.37 -18.40
N LYS A 177 12.41 6.04 -17.24
CA LYS A 177 13.26 5.64 -16.10
C LYS A 177 12.79 4.32 -15.49
N LEU A 178 11.48 4.15 -15.36
CA LEU A 178 10.86 2.90 -14.86
C LEU A 178 11.20 1.73 -15.80
N ARG A 179 11.13 1.94 -17.12
CA ARG A 179 11.51 0.92 -18.12
C ARG A 179 12.99 0.57 -18.06
N GLU A 180 13.87 1.56 -17.95
CA GLU A 180 15.31 1.35 -17.79
C GLU A 180 15.62 0.55 -16.50
N ALA A 181 14.84 0.76 -15.45
CA ALA A 181 14.91 0.00 -14.20
C ALA A 181 14.21 -1.38 -14.26
N GLY A 182 13.69 -1.79 -15.41
CA GLY A 182 13.01 -3.08 -15.59
C GLY A 182 11.59 -3.14 -15.02
N ILE A 183 11.01 -2.00 -14.63
CA ILE A 183 9.62 -1.89 -14.17
C ILE A 183 8.74 -1.57 -15.37
N THR A 184 7.96 -2.55 -15.82
CA THR A 184 7.11 -2.43 -17.01
C THR A 184 5.62 -2.54 -16.71
N SER A 185 5.26 -2.83 -15.46
CA SER A 185 3.88 -2.91 -15.00
C SER A 185 3.76 -2.59 -13.52
N ILE A 186 2.55 -2.22 -13.09
CA ILE A 186 2.19 -2.08 -11.67
C ILE A 186 1.11 -3.11 -11.29
N PRO A 187 1.01 -3.49 -10.02
CA PRO A 187 -0.08 -4.34 -9.54
C PRO A 187 -1.47 -3.76 -9.84
N ASN A 188 -2.42 -4.64 -10.18
CA ASN A 188 -3.85 -4.35 -10.11
C ASN A 188 -4.49 -5.22 -9.02
N PRO A 189 -4.86 -4.66 -7.87
CA PRO A 189 -5.46 -5.45 -6.80
C PRO A 189 -6.86 -5.96 -7.14
N GLU A 190 -7.57 -5.36 -8.09
CA GLU A 190 -8.93 -5.77 -8.48
C GLU A 190 -8.90 -6.95 -9.46
N THR A 191 -8.07 -6.85 -10.50
CA THR A 191 -8.04 -7.86 -11.58
C THR A 191 -7.00 -8.96 -11.37
N HIS A 192 -6.16 -8.84 -10.33
CA HIS A 192 -5.11 -9.81 -10.00
C HIS A 192 -4.11 -10.01 -11.13
N LYS A 193 -3.93 -8.99 -11.97
CA LYS A 193 -3.02 -8.99 -13.11
C LYS A 193 -2.25 -7.68 -13.14
N PRO A 194 -0.93 -7.70 -13.35
CA PRO A 194 -0.19 -6.46 -13.52
C PRO A 194 -0.74 -5.65 -14.71
N ILE A 195 -0.87 -4.34 -14.54
CA ILE A 195 -1.22 -3.41 -15.61
C ILE A 195 0.09 -2.93 -16.24
N PRO A 196 0.35 -3.18 -17.54
CA PRO A 196 1.48 -2.58 -18.22
C PRO A 196 1.44 -1.05 -18.08
N LEU A 197 2.59 -0.42 -17.84
CA LEU A 197 2.65 1.04 -17.61
C LEU A 197 2.08 1.84 -18.80
N ASP A 198 2.32 1.38 -20.04
CA ASP A 198 1.71 1.98 -21.23
C ASP A 198 0.19 1.91 -21.22
N LYS A 199 -0.35 0.78 -20.76
CA LYS A 199 -1.80 0.59 -20.68
C LYS A 199 -2.40 1.44 -19.56
N LEU A 200 -1.69 1.59 -18.45
CA LEU A 200 -2.08 2.50 -17.38
C LEU A 200 -2.14 3.94 -17.87
N LEU A 201 -1.13 4.38 -18.63
CA LEU A 201 -1.10 5.71 -19.23
C LEU A 201 -2.29 5.91 -20.19
N GLU A 202 -2.57 4.94 -21.05
CA GLU A 202 -3.73 4.96 -21.95
C GLU A 202 -5.06 5.07 -21.19
N ILE A 203 -5.21 4.34 -20.08
CA ILE A 203 -6.41 4.38 -19.24
C ILE A 203 -6.60 5.78 -18.65
N TRP A 204 -5.56 6.36 -18.04
CA TRP A 204 -5.66 7.70 -17.45
C TRP A 204 -5.84 8.81 -18.49
N GLN A 205 -5.23 8.68 -19.66
CA GLN A 205 -5.52 9.59 -20.78
C GLN A 205 -6.97 9.49 -21.25
N GLY A 206 -7.56 8.30 -21.22
CA GLY A 206 -8.97 8.08 -21.49
C GLY A 206 -9.87 8.80 -20.48
N PHE A 207 -9.60 8.65 -19.19
CA PHE A 207 -10.34 9.35 -18.13
C PHE A 207 -10.18 10.87 -18.23
N LEU A 208 -8.97 11.35 -18.50
CA LEU A 208 -8.72 12.78 -18.69
C LEU A 208 -9.54 13.34 -19.86
N ALA A 209 -9.57 12.64 -21.00
CA ALA A 209 -10.36 13.05 -22.15
C ALA A 209 -11.87 13.01 -21.88
N GLU A 210 -12.34 12.09 -21.03
CA GLU A 210 -13.74 12.03 -20.61
C GLU A 210 -14.10 13.16 -19.66
N ALA A 211 -13.29 13.40 -18.63
CA ALA A 211 -13.48 14.51 -17.69
C ALA A 211 -13.49 15.87 -18.40
N ALA A 212 -12.55 16.10 -19.33
CA ALA A 212 -12.48 17.34 -20.11
C ALA A 212 -13.71 17.57 -21.02
N ARG A 213 -14.34 16.50 -21.53
CA ARG A 213 -15.61 16.62 -22.29
C ARG A 213 -16.79 16.97 -21.40
N HIS A 214 -16.83 16.41 -20.19
CA HIS A 214 -17.86 16.75 -19.22
C HIS A 214 -17.78 18.21 -18.79
N ASP A 215 -16.57 18.75 -18.59
CA ASP A 215 -16.36 20.16 -18.25
C ASP A 215 -16.65 21.11 -19.42
N SER A 216 -16.44 20.68 -20.66
CA SER A 216 -16.78 21.49 -21.85
C SER A 216 -18.27 21.49 -22.19
N GLY A 217 -19.08 20.66 -21.54
CA GLY A 217 -20.52 20.52 -21.81
C GLY A 217 -20.83 19.74 -23.09
N GLU A 218 -19.86 19.01 -23.65
CA GLU A 218 -20.04 18.14 -24.81
C GLU A 218 -20.41 16.72 -24.33
N ALA A 219 -21.71 16.44 -24.21
CA ALA A 219 -22.26 15.10 -23.95
C ALA A 219 -22.88 14.48 -25.22
#